data_AF-A0A349A256-F1
#
_entry.id   AF-A0A349A256-F1
#
_cell.length_a   1.000
_cell.length_b   1.000
_cell.length_c   1.000
_cell.angle_alpha   90.00
_cell.angle_beta   90.00
_cell.angle_gamma   90.00
#
_symmetry.space_group_name_H-M   'P 1'
#
loop_
_entity.id
_entity.type
_entity.pdbx_description
1 polymer ?
#
loop_
_entity_poly.entity_id
_entity_poly.type
_entity_poly.pdbx_seq_one_letter_code
_entity_poly.pdbx_strand_id
1 'polypeptide(L)'
;MASINKTMVAFACQIAKEIEAKAVLMDIDVAPDLPVLDAQKICFEAIFIARGANDLPDRFRGSARVINVPDVNLTRLGQIKIAITKGIATGLFHKGDKLVCLSGIPRFGYVDSIFVIDVGREFEILTSEGITDITDGVYPEVFGAVLNLALELAAQGREGRKVGTIFILGDHERVLQLSRQMIINPFQGYSEEERNILNPELKETIKELSAIDGAFVIRENGAIMTAGRHLSAALESKDFPQGLGSRHIAAAGMTSITHAIAIVTSESTGNVSVFKNGRIFVTIEKPIE
;
A
#
# COMPACT_ATOMS: atom_id res chain seq x y z
N MET A 1 -7.87 -25.05 18.47
CA MET A 1 -7.33 -23.97 17.62
C MET A 1 -5.90 -23.58 17.99
N ALA A 2 -5.56 -23.36 19.26
CA ALA A 2 -4.17 -23.09 19.68
C ALA A 2 -3.11 -24.09 19.15
N SER A 3 -3.47 -25.38 19.06
CA SER A 3 -2.62 -26.42 18.45
C SER A 3 -2.32 -26.18 16.96
N ILE A 4 -3.31 -25.71 16.19
CA ILE A 4 -3.17 -25.41 14.75
C ILE A 4 -2.23 -24.22 14.57
N ASN A 5 -2.48 -23.10 15.27
CA ASN A 5 -1.64 -21.90 15.19
C ASN A 5 -0.18 -22.21 15.53
N LYS A 6 0.06 -22.97 16.61
CA LYS A 6 1.41 -23.39 17.00
C LYS A 6 2.09 -24.24 15.92
N THR A 7 1.34 -25.16 15.31
CA THR A 7 1.84 -26.04 14.25
C THR A 7 2.17 -25.25 12.98
N MET A 8 1.27 -24.36 12.56
CA MET A 8 1.47 -23.49 11.40
C MET A 8 2.68 -22.57 11.56
N VAL A 9 2.84 -21.98 12.75
CA VAL A 9 4.03 -21.17 13.06
C VAL A 9 5.31 -22.02 13.04
N ALA A 10 5.28 -23.24 13.58
CA ALA A 10 6.45 -24.12 13.54
C ALA A 10 6.87 -24.45 12.10
N PHE A 11 5.92 -24.79 11.22
CA PHE A 11 6.21 -25.03 9.81
C PHE A 11 6.67 -23.78 9.06
N ALA A 12 6.05 -22.61 9.31
CA ALA A 12 6.52 -21.36 8.73
C ALA A 12 7.97 -21.04 9.14
N CYS A 13 8.31 -21.28 10.41
CA CYS A 13 9.68 -21.11 10.90
C CYS A 13 10.66 -22.10 10.25
N GLN A 14 10.23 -23.32 10.00
CA GLN A 14 11.05 -24.31 9.31
C GLN A 14 11.30 -23.89 7.85
N ILE A 15 10.24 -23.52 7.12
CA ILE A 15 10.34 -23.03 5.74
C ILE A 15 11.27 -21.81 5.68
N ALA A 16 11.09 -20.85 6.58
CA ALA A 16 11.91 -19.65 6.65
C ALA A 16 13.40 -19.96 6.84
N LYS A 17 13.75 -20.97 7.65
CA LYS A 17 15.14 -21.43 7.81
C LYS A 17 15.68 -22.06 6.54
N GLU A 18 14.91 -22.96 5.92
CA GLU A 18 15.36 -23.72 4.75
C GLU A 18 15.57 -22.84 3.52
N ILE A 19 14.79 -21.77 3.35
CA ILE A 19 14.91 -20.86 2.21
C ILE A 19 15.79 -19.64 2.49
N GLU A 20 16.33 -19.53 3.70
CA GLU A 20 17.05 -18.34 4.21
C GLU A 20 16.19 -17.08 4.09
N ALA A 21 14.93 -17.17 4.55
CA ALA A 21 14.02 -16.04 4.55
C ALA A 21 14.53 -14.93 5.47
N LYS A 22 14.36 -13.68 5.02
CA LYS A 22 14.69 -12.50 5.82
C LYS A 22 13.74 -12.36 7.02
N ALA A 23 12.45 -12.60 6.81
CA ALA A 23 11.44 -12.41 7.84
C ALA A 23 10.25 -13.38 7.74
N VAL A 24 9.62 -13.60 8.89
CA VAL A 24 8.30 -14.22 9.02
C VAL A 24 7.29 -13.14 9.42
N LEU A 25 6.28 -12.94 8.57
CA LEU A 25 5.19 -12.00 8.80
C LEU A 25 3.99 -12.74 9.37
N MET A 26 3.43 -12.21 10.46
CA MET A 26 2.30 -12.81 11.17
C MET A 26 1.19 -11.80 11.40
N ASP A 27 0.00 -12.12 10.93
CA ASP A 27 -1.20 -11.32 11.18
C ASP A 27 -1.75 -11.58 12.60
N ILE A 28 -1.61 -10.59 13.49
CA ILE A 28 -2.04 -10.73 14.88
C ILE A 28 -3.55 -10.67 15.05
N ASP A 29 -4.27 -10.04 14.12
CA ASP A 29 -5.74 -9.93 14.18
C ASP A 29 -6.42 -11.23 13.74
N VAL A 30 -5.73 -12.04 12.93
CA VAL A 30 -6.23 -13.37 12.55
C VAL A 30 -6.21 -14.34 13.71
N ALA A 31 -5.16 -14.30 14.51
CA ALA A 31 -4.95 -15.24 15.59
C ALA A 31 -4.26 -14.54 16.77
N PRO A 32 -5.04 -13.99 17.72
CA PRO A 32 -4.48 -13.39 18.92
C PRO A 32 -3.60 -14.39 19.68
N ASP A 33 -3.90 -15.68 19.68
CA ASP A 33 -3.11 -16.67 20.41
C ASP A 33 -1.82 -17.12 19.67
N LEU A 34 -1.33 -16.35 18.69
CA LEU A 34 -0.07 -16.66 18.03
C LEU A 34 1.09 -16.66 19.06
N PRO A 35 1.94 -17.70 19.03
CA PRO A 35 3.10 -17.76 19.90
C PRO A 35 4.06 -16.61 19.61
N VAL A 36 4.54 -15.95 20.66
CA VAL A 36 5.63 -14.99 20.54
C VAL A 36 6.88 -15.76 20.13
N LEU A 37 7.44 -15.39 18.98
CA LEU A 37 8.69 -15.96 18.50
C LEU A 37 9.85 -15.37 19.29
N ASP A 38 10.69 -16.24 19.84
CA ASP A 38 11.92 -15.84 20.51
C ASP A 38 12.97 -15.44 19.47
N ALA A 39 13.14 -14.13 19.28
CA ALA A 39 14.07 -13.56 18.31
C ALA A 39 15.52 -14.04 18.49
N GLN A 40 15.89 -14.53 19.68
CA GLN A 40 17.24 -15.05 19.94
C GLN A 40 17.45 -16.49 19.42
N LYS A 41 16.38 -17.23 19.11
CA LYS A 41 16.43 -18.64 18.66
C LYS A 41 16.26 -18.81 17.15
N ILE A 42 16.14 -17.69 16.45
CA ILE A 42 15.65 -17.64 15.09
C ILE A 42 16.60 -16.79 14.26
N CYS A 43 16.93 -17.23 13.05
CA CYS A 43 17.86 -16.53 12.14
C CYS A 43 17.17 -15.55 11.18
N PHE A 44 15.93 -15.15 11.49
CA PHE A 44 15.09 -14.27 10.67
C PHE A 44 14.29 -13.32 11.57
N GLU A 45 13.85 -12.19 11.01
CA GLU A 45 13.05 -11.21 11.76
C GLU A 45 11.59 -11.69 11.91
N ALA A 46 11.00 -11.49 13.09
CA ALA A 46 9.57 -11.68 13.33
C ALA A 46 8.85 -10.33 13.19
N ILE A 47 7.91 -10.23 12.25
CA ILE A 47 7.17 -9.01 11.95
C ILE A 47 5.68 -9.26 12.13
N PHE A 48 5.01 -8.40 12.90
CA PHE A 48 3.57 -8.49 13.12
C PHE A 48 2.81 -7.52 12.23
N ILE A 49 1.73 -8.00 11.62
CA ILE A 49 0.78 -7.20 10.86
C ILE A 49 -0.43 -6.94 11.76
N ALA A 50 -0.74 -5.66 11.98
CA ALA A 50 -1.86 -5.22 12.81
C ALA A 50 -2.82 -4.31 12.03
N ARG A 51 -4.12 -4.48 12.20
CA ARG A 51 -5.18 -3.69 11.57
C ARG A 51 -5.48 -2.45 12.41
N GLY A 52 -5.57 -1.30 11.74
CA GLY A 52 -5.83 -0.02 12.37
C GLY A 52 -4.68 0.45 13.27
N ALA A 53 -5.00 1.32 14.22
CA ALA A 53 -4.09 1.77 15.27
C ALA A 53 -4.22 0.90 16.53
N ASN A 54 -4.57 -0.38 16.38
CA ASN A 54 -4.68 -1.27 17.52
C ASN A 54 -3.32 -1.36 18.22
N ASP A 55 -3.32 -1.03 19.50
CA ASP A 55 -2.14 -1.18 20.35
C ASP A 55 -1.68 -2.63 20.29
N LEU A 56 -0.38 -2.83 20.07
CA LEU A 56 0.16 -4.17 20.19
C LEU A 56 -0.09 -4.69 21.61
N PRO A 57 -0.63 -5.92 21.73
CA PRO A 57 -0.69 -6.59 23.02
C PRO A 57 0.69 -6.55 23.70
N ASP A 58 0.72 -6.24 25.00
CA ASP A 58 1.97 -5.99 25.76
C ASP A 58 3.04 -7.07 25.55
N ARG A 59 2.62 -8.33 25.37
CA ARG A 59 3.49 -9.49 25.10
C ARG A 59 4.37 -9.39 23.85
N PHE A 60 4.08 -8.47 22.93
CA PHE A 60 4.81 -8.29 21.67
C PHE A 60 5.65 -7.00 21.64
N ARG A 61 5.54 -6.13 22.65
CA ARG A 61 6.21 -4.81 22.70
C ARG A 61 7.74 -4.86 22.84
N GLY A 62 8.32 -6.00 23.21
CA GLY A 62 9.73 -6.13 23.55
C GLY A 62 10.69 -6.56 22.43
N SER A 63 10.20 -7.14 21.32
CA SER A 63 11.09 -7.86 20.38
C SER A 63 10.67 -7.84 18.91
N ALA A 64 9.57 -7.19 18.53
CA ALA A 64 9.02 -7.36 17.19
C ALA A 64 8.64 -6.04 16.50
N ARG A 65 8.98 -5.95 15.21
CA ARG A 65 8.56 -4.87 14.32
C ARG A 65 7.12 -5.06 13.92
N VAL A 66 6.42 -3.96 13.68
CA VAL A 66 4.99 -3.94 13.41
C VAL A 66 4.73 -3.15 12.15
N ILE A 67 3.89 -3.71 11.28
CA ILE A 67 3.37 -3.03 10.11
C ILE A 67 1.86 -2.88 10.28
N ASN A 68 1.40 -1.64 10.39
CA ASN A 68 -0.01 -1.33 10.47
C ASN A 68 -0.64 -1.37 9.08
N VAL A 69 -1.75 -2.09 8.92
CA VAL A 69 -2.58 -2.14 7.71
C VAL A 69 -3.93 -1.48 8.00
N PRO A 70 -4.61 -0.88 7.00
CA PRO A 70 -5.88 -0.20 7.24
C PRO A 70 -6.96 -1.18 7.70
N ASP A 71 -7.87 -0.70 8.54
CA ASP A 71 -9.03 -1.48 9.01
C ASP A 71 -10.13 -1.50 7.95
N VAL A 72 -9.87 -2.25 6.89
CA VAL A 72 -10.80 -2.49 5.79
C VAL A 72 -10.82 -3.97 5.43
N ASN A 73 -11.91 -4.41 4.79
CA ASN A 73 -11.99 -5.78 4.31
C ASN A 73 -10.96 -6.01 3.19
N LEU A 74 -10.04 -6.94 3.43
CA LEU A 74 -8.95 -7.30 2.53
C LEU A 74 -8.91 -8.80 2.33
N THR A 75 -8.41 -9.23 1.17
CA THR A 75 -8.10 -10.63 0.95
C THR A 75 -6.86 -11.01 1.77
N ARG A 76 -6.65 -12.30 2.03
CA ARG A 76 -5.43 -12.80 2.71
C ARG A 76 -4.17 -12.25 2.04
N LEU A 77 -4.11 -12.36 0.71
CA LEU A 77 -3.01 -11.82 -0.10
C LEU A 77 -2.99 -10.30 -0.09
N GLY A 78 -4.13 -9.61 -0.19
CA GLY A 78 -4.20 -8.15 -0.16
C GLY A 78 -3.58 -7.56 1.11
N GLN A 79 -3.84 -8.16 2.27
CA GLN A 79 -3.22 -7.75 3.52
C GLN A 79 -1.69 -7.94 3.52
N ILE A 80 -1.22 -9.08 3.02
CA ILE A 80 0.22 -9.35 2.87
C ILE A 80 0.86 -8.35 1.88
N LYS A 81 0.20 -8.07 0.75
CA LYS A 81 0.65 -7.08 -0.25
C LYS A 81 0.81 -5.70 0.39
N ILE A 82 -0.15 -5.24 1.20
CA ILE A 82 -0.05 -3.95 1.89
C ILE A 82 1.11 -3.96 2.88
N ALA A 83 1.25 -5.02 3.67
CA ALA A 83 2.33 -5.11 4.65
C ALA A 83 3.71 -5.07 3.97
N ILE A 84 3.89 -5.81 2.88
CA ILE A 84 5.13 -5.80 2.09
C ILE A 84 5.36 -4.43 1.45
N THR A 85 4.33 -3.83 0.85
CA THR A 85 4.44 -2.51 0.22
C THR A 85 4.87 -1.44 1.22
N LYS A 86 4.30 -1.46 2.44
CA LYS A 86 4.71 -0.55 3.53
C LYS A 86 6.10 -0.86 4.05
N GLY A 87 6.46 -2.14 4.16
CA GLY A 87 7.80 -2.55 4.54
C GLY A 87 8.87 -2.11 3.53
N ILE A 88 8.57 -2.14 2.23
CA ILE A 88 9.47 -1.60 1.21
C ILE A 88 9.57 -0.08 1.36
N ALA A 89 8.43 0.61 1.54
CA ALA A 89 8.39 2.06 1.71
C ALA A 89 9.21 2.57 2.92
N THR A 90 9.37 1.76 3.97
CA THR A 90 10.16 2.08 5.17
C THR A 90 11.59 1.51 5.14
N GLY A 91 12.02 0.88 4.04
CA GLY A 91 13.34 0.24 3.92
C GLY A 91 13.49 -1.07 4.71
N LEU A 92 12.40 -1.64 5.21
CA LEU A 92 12.39 -2.92 5.91
C LEU A 92 12.62 -4.09 4.94
N PHE A 93 12.06 -4.02 3.74
CA PHE A 93 12.20 -5.04 2.70
C PHE A 93 12.81 -4.45 1.43
N HIS A 94 13.66 -5.22 0.77
CA HIS A 94 14.34 -4.89 -0.48
C HIS A 94 14.13 -5.99 -1.51
N LYS A 95 14.39 -5.67 -2.78
CA LYS A 95 14.35 -6.63 -3.88
C LYS A 95 15.25 -7.85 -3.59
N GLY A 96 14.72 -9.04 -3.80
CA GLY A 96 15.40 -10.32 -3.54
C GLY A 96 15.23 -10.86 -2.11
N ASP A 97 14.64 -10.08 -1.20
CA ASP A 97 14.27 -10.60 0.11
C ASP A 97 13.20 -11.69 -0.03
N LYS A 98 13.41 -12.80 0.67
CA LYS A 98 12.38 -13.86 0.81
C LYS A 98 11.64 -13.67 2.11
N LEU A 99 10.32 -13.71 2.04
CA LEU A 99 9.41 -13.54 3.17
C LEU A 99 8.51 -14.77 3.30
N VAL A 100 8.24 -15.18 4.54
CA VAL A 100 7.24 -16.20 4.82
C VAL A 100 6.08 -15.54 5.56
N CYS A 101 4.88 -15.60 5.01
CA CYS A 101 3.72 -14.89 5.57
C CYS A 101 2.66 -15.88 6.03
N LEU A 102 2.25 -15.75 7.29
CA LEU A 102 1.14 -16.48 7.88
C LEU A 102 -0.13 -15.64 7.77
N SER A 103 -1.20 -16.24 7.26
CA SER A 103 -2.49 -15.57 7.13
C SER A 103 -3.64 -16.55 7.36
N GLY A 104 -4.84 -16.00 7.50
CA GLY A 104 -6.09 -16.71 7.72
C GLY A 104 -7.27 -15.76 7.57
N ILE A 105 -8.47 -16.23 7.91
CA ILE A 105 -9.64 -15.35 8.02
C ILE A 105 -9.83 -14.98 9.50
N PRO A 106 -9.85 -13.68 9.86
CA PRO A 106 -10.01 -13.26 11.25
C PRO A 106 -11.23 -13.85 11.96
N ARG A 107 -12.36 -13.98 11.25
CA ARG A 107 -13.59 -14.61 11.77
C ARG A 107 -13.36 -16.02 12.33
N PHE A 108 -12.37 -16.75 11.82
CA PHE A 108 -12.09 -18.11 12.26
C PHE A 108 -11.09 -18.19 13.42
N GLY A 109 -10.33 -17.13 13.71
CA GLY A 109 -9.43 -17.09 14.86
C GLY A 109 -8.20 -17.99 14.74
N TYR A 110 -7.86 -18.47 13.54
CA TYR A 110 -6.66 -19.27 13.29
C TYR A 110 -6.03 -18.94 11.94
N VAL A 111 -4.70 -19.11 11.87
CA VAL A 111 -3.95 -19.07 10.62
C VAL A 111 -4.06 -20.40 9.91
N ASP A 112 -4.33 -20.37 8.61
CA ASP A 112 -4.58 -21.57 7.79
C ASP A 112 -3.73 -21.61 6.50
N SER A 113 -3.00 -20.52 6.23
CA SER A 113 -2.27 -20.32 4.99
C SER A 113 -0.83 -19.87 5.29
N ILE A 114 0.13 -20.44 4.57
CA ILE A 114 1.53 -19.99 4.52
C ILE A 114 1.82 -19.57 3.09
N PHE A 115 2.29 -18.33 2.92
CA PHE A 115 2.76 -17.79 1.65
C PHE A 115 4.28 -17.64 1.71
N VAL A 116 4.97 -17.99 0.64
CA VAL A 116 6.40 -17.75 0.48
C VAL A 116 6.56 -16.76 -0.66
N ILE A 117 7.08 -15.58 -0.34
CA ILE A 117 7.12 -14.43 -1.25
C ILE A 117 8.55 -14.01 -1.52
N ASP A 118 8.89 -13.86 -2.79
CA ASP A 118 10.16 -13.28 -3.25
C ASP A 118 9.90 -11.82 -3.66
N VAL A 119 10.41 -10.88 -2.86
CA VAL A 119 10.19 -9.44 -3.03
C VAL A 119 10.78 -9.00 -4.36
N GLY A 120 9.91 -8.58 -5.26
CA GLY A 120 10.27 -8.13 -6.60
C GLY A 120 10.28 -9.22 -7.66
N ARG A 121 9.91 -10.48 -7.37
CA ARG A 121 9.57 -11.50 -8.38
C ARG A 121 8.08 -11.81 -8.45
N GLU A 122 7.42 -11.92 -7.30
CA GLU A 122 5.99 -12.26 -7.25
C GLU A 122 5.07 -11.07 -7.56
N PHE A 123 5.60 -9.86 -7.45
CA PHE A 123 4.92 -8.61 -7.79
C PHE A 123 5.14 -8.17 -9.24
N GLU A 124 5.76 -9.00 -10.08
CA GLU A 124 6.21 -8.57 -11.41
C GLU A 124 5.09 -8.52 -12.47
N ILE A 125 4.62 -7.30 -12.72
CA ILE A 125 4.72 -6.67 -14.05
C ILE A 125 6.01 -5.81 -14.08
N LEU A 126 7.10 -6.31 -13.49
CA LEU A 126 8.38 -5.60 -13.40
C LEU A 126 9.33 -6.28 -14.39
N THR A 127 9.66 -5.55 -15.45
CA THR A 127 10.73 -5.89 -16.39
C THR A 127 11.62 -4.66 -16.52
N SER A 128 12.25 -4.24 -15.43
CA SER A 128 13.45 -3.39 -15.48
C SER A 128 14.14 -3.38 -14.13
N GLU A 129 15.45 -3.55 -14.16
CA GLU A 129 16.38 -3.77 -13.03
C GLU A 129 16.54 -2.58 -12.04
N GLY A 130 15.61 -1.63 -11.97
CA GLY A 130 15.86 -0.32 -11.34
C GLY A 130 14.84 0.20 -10.31
N ILE A 131 13.86 -0.60 -9.86
CA ILE A 131 12.92 -0.17 -8.80
C ILE A 131 13.40 -0.75 -7.47
N THR A 132 14.48 -0.19 -6.92
CA THR A 132 14.97 -0.54 -5.58
C THR A 132 14.25 0.25 -4.50
N ASP A 133 13.77 1.45 -4.80
CA ASP A 133 13.09 2.33 -3.85
C ASP A 133 11.80 2.89 -4.44
N ILE A 134 10.67 2.29 -4.06
CA ILE A 134 9.35 2.78 -4.49
C ILE A 134 9.10 4.21 -4.01
N THR A 135 9.60 4.55 -2.81
CA THR A 135 9.42 5.83 -2.11
C THR A 135 10.56 6.82 -2.32
N ASP A 136 11.48 6.60 -3.28
CA ASP A 136 12.50 7.60 -3.60
C ASP A 136 11.84 8.96 -3.88
N GLY A 137 12.10 9.93 -2.99
CA GLY A 137 11.55 11.27 -3.05
C GLY A 137 10.20 11.49 -2.37
N VAL A 138 9.68 10.57 -1.55
CA VAL A 138 8.44 10.73 -0.76
C VAL A 138 8.62 10.16 0.65
N TYR A 139 8.15 10.88 1.68
CA TYR A 139 8.27 10.39 3.05
C TYR A 139 7.41 9.13 3.29
N PRO A 140 7.93 8.09 3.98
CA PRO A 140 7.21 6.83 4.18
C PRO A 140 5.83 6.99 4.84
N GLU A 141 5.71 7.92 5.80
CA GLU A 141 4.45 8.27 6.47
C GLU A 141 3.43 8.87 5.51
N VAL A 142 3.88 9.69 4.54
CA VAL A 142 3.02 10.29 3.50
C VAL A 142 2.53 9.22 2.55
N PHE A 143 3.41 8.35 2.07
CA PHE A 143 3.04 7.20 1.25
C PHE A 143 2.03 6.30 1.97
N GLY A 144 2.31 5.97 3.24
CA GLY A 144 1.44 5.15 4.07
C GLY A 144 0.06 5.77 4.30
N ALA A 145 -0.01 7.07 4.52
CA ALA A 145 -1.26 7.80 4.70
C ALA A 145 -2.12 7.79 3.42
N VAL A 146 -1.52 8.08 2.26
CA VAL A 146 -2.24 8.06 0.98
C VAL A 146 -2.67 6.65 0.60
N LEU A 147 -1.82 5.64 0.80
CA LEU A 147 -2.18 4.24 0.53
C LEU A 147 -3.36 3.80 1.41
N ASN A 148 -3.33 4.12 2.70
CA ASN A 148 -4.45 3.85 3.62
C ASN A 148 -5.73 4.53 3.13
N LEU A 149 -5.66 5.81 2.77
CA LEU A 149 -6.82 6.57 2.29
C LEU A 149 -7.39 5.98 1.00
N ALA A 150 -6.53 5.59 0.06
CA ALA A 150 -6.94 4.96 -1.20
C ALA A 150 -7.66 3.62 -0.95
N LEU A 151 -7.18 2.82 0.00
CA LEU A 151 -7.79 1.54 0.41
C LEU A 151 -9.13 1.75 1.12
N GLU A 152 -9.24 2.76 1.98
CA GLU A 152 -10.53 3.15 2.57
C GLU A 152 -11.55 3.57 1.53
N LEU A 153 -11.15 4.43 0.59
CA LEU A 153 -12.00 4.85 -0.54
C LEU A 153 -12.44 3.67 -1.40
N ALA A 154 -11.53 2.74 -1.67
CA ALA A 154 -11.82 1.52 -2.43
C ALA A 154 -12.83 0.60 -1.74
N ALA A 155 -12.70 0.46 -0.42
CA ALA A 155 -13.57 -0.37 0.40
C ALA A 155 -14.95 0.26 0.58
N GLN A 156 -15.00 1.52 1.01
CA GLN A 156 -16.19 2.23 1.48
C GLN A 156 -16.94 2.96 0.37
N GLY A 157 -16.23 3.40 -0.68
CA GLY A 157 -16.76 4.37 -1.63
C GLY A 157 -17.09 5.72 -0.97
N ARG A 158 -18.01 6.47 -1.57
CA ARG A 158 -18.56 7.71 -1.02
C ARG A 158 -20.05 7.78 -1.34
N GLU A 159 -20.87 8.11 -0.34
CA GLU A 159 -22.34 8.21 -0.49
C GLU A 159 -22.99 6.97 -1.14
N GLY A 160 -22.48 5.78 -0.83
CA GLY A 160 -22.96 4.51 -1.40
C GLY A 160 -22.56 4.27 -2.86
N ARG A 161 -21.69 5.11 -3.44
CA ARG A 161 -21.14 4.95 -4.79
C ARG A 161 -19.68 4.55 -4.74
N LYS A 162 -19.28 3.74 -5.72
CA LYS A 162 -17.85 3.47 -5.95
C LYS A 162 -17.16 4.77 -6.38
N VAL A 163 -15.93 4.96 -5.91
CA VAL A 163 -15.11 6.13 -6.22
C VAL A 163 -13.83 5.67 -6.89
N GLY A 164 -13.48 6.29 -8.01
CA GLY A 164 -12.16 6.14 -8.62
C GLY A 164 -11.39 7.44 -8.52
N THR A 165 -10.14 7.38 -8.08
CA THR A 165 -9.31 8.57 -7.88
C THR A 165 -7.84 8.26 -8.16
N ILE A 166 -7.03 9.32 -8.30
CA ILE A 166 -5.59 9.25 -8.50
C ILE A 166 -4.92 10.17 -7.49
N PHE A 167 -3.96 9.64 -6.74
CA PHE A 167 -3.03 10.43 -5.95
C PHE A 167 -1.65 10.38 -6.59
N ILE A 168 -1.07 11.52 -6.90
CA ILE A 168 0.32 11.65 -7.36
C ILE A 168 1.16 12.20 -6.22
N LEU A 169 2.24 11.51 -5.85
CA LEU A 169 3.12 11.84 -4.74
C LEU A 169 4.53 12.15 -5.25
N GLY A 170 5.10 13.26 -4.80
CA GLY A 170 6.45 13.68 -5.19
C GLY A 170 6.52 14.32 -6.58
N ASP A 171 7.70 14.85 -6.92
CA ASP A 171 8.00 15.55 -8.20
C ASP A 171 6.91 16.56 -8.62
N HIS A 172 6.33 17.23 -7.63
CA HIS A 172 5.08 17.98 -7.80
C HIS A 172 5.22 19.12 -8.80
N GLU A 173 6.36 19.81 -8.86
CA GLU A 173 6.60 20.89 -9.83
C GLU A 173 6.50 20.37 -11.27
N ARG A 174 7.14 19.23 -11.56
CA ARG A 174 7.10 18.61 -12.88
C ARG A 174 5.71 18.09 -13.22
N VAL A 175 5.04 17.45 -12.24
CA VAL A 175 3.66 16.99 -12.40
C VAL A 175 2.74 18.16 -12.74
N LEU A 176 2.86 19.29 -12.03
CA LEU A 176 2.06 20.50 -12.26
C LEU A 176 2.31 21.09 -13.66
N GLN A 177 3.55 21.09 -14.18
CA GLN A 177 3.85 21.52 -15.55
C GLN A 177 3.22 20.61 -16.62
N LEU A 178 3.07 19.32 -16.33
CA LEU A 178 2.56 18.30 -17.24
C LEU A 178 1.06 18.00 -17.06
N SER A 179 0.34 18.90 -16.39
CA SER A 179 -1.07 18.71 -16.08
C SER A 179 -1.83 20.03 -16.04
N ARG A 180 -3.16 19.97 -16.19
CA ARG A 180 -4.02 21.14 -16.28
C ARG A 180 -5.07 21.11 -15.18
N GLN A 181 -5.28 22.25 -14.54
CA GLN A 181 -6.29 22.41 -13.52
C GLN A 181 -7.68 22.41 -14.17
N MET A 182 -8.60 21.54 -13.71
CA MET A 182 -9.96 21.46 -14.27
C MET A 182 -10.97 22.30 -13.49
N ILE A 183 -10.79 22.40 -12.17
CA ILE A 183 -11.66 23.17 -11.26
C ILE A 183 -10.84 24.20 -10.47
N ILE A 184 -11.49 25.14 -9.78
CA ILE A 184 -10.78 26.00 -8.82
C ILE A 184 -10.02 25.12 -7.81
N ASN A 185 -8.76 25.44 -7.55
CA ASN A 185 -7.93 24.65 -6.64
C ASN A 185 -8.49 24.75 -5.21
N PRO A 186 -9.05 23.67 -4.64
CA PRO A 186 -9.70 23.73 -3.33
C PRO A 186 -8.70 23.91 -2.18
N PHE A 187 -7.41 23.67 -2.42
CA PHE A 187 -6.34 23.81 -1.42
C PHE A 187 -5.58 25.14 -1.52
N GLN A 188 -5.96 26.01 -2.47
CA GLN A 188 -5.30 27.30 -2.65
C GLN A 188 -5.67 28.26 -1.51
N GLY A 189 -4.67 28.92 -0.93
CA GLY A 189 -4.85 29.89 0.15
C GLY A 189 -4.71 29.33 1.57
N TYR A 190 -4.62 28.00 1.71
CA TYR A 190 -4.35 27.33 2.98
C TYR A 190 -2.85 27.11 3.19
N SER A 191 -2.42 27.14 4.45
CA SER A 191 -1.04 26.79 4.83
C SER A 191 -0.71 25.33 4.52
N GLU A 192 0.58 24.99 4.42
CA GLU A 192 1.00 23.59 4.19
C GLU A 192 0.53 22.64 5.29
N GLU A 193 0.45 23.11 6.53
CA GLU A 193 -0.01 22.32 7.69
C GLU A 193 -1.50 22.00 7.59
N GLU A 194 -2.34 22.98 7.27
CA GLU A 194 -3.78 22.79 7.11
C GLU A 194 -4.12 21.82 5.96
N ARG A 195 -3.35 21.89 4.85
CA ARG A 195 -3.53 21.03 3.68
C ARG A 195 -2.61 19.81 3.64
N ASN A 196 -2.06 19.40 4.78
CA ASN A 196 -1.20 18.21 4.82
C ASN A 196 -2.05 16.91 4.85
N ILE A 197 -1.69 15.91 4.05
CA ILE A 197 -2.35 14.60 4.04
C ILE A 197 -2.29 13.89 5.40
N LEU A 198 -1.29 14.22 6.23
CA LEU A 198 -1.12 13.68 7.57
C LEU A 198 -2.07 14.34 8.58
N ASN A 199 -2.73 15.44 8.22
CA ASN A 199 -3.73 16.08 9.08
C ASN A 199 -5.01 15.20 9.12
N PRO A 200 -5.37 14.60 10.26
CA PRO A 200 -6.55 13.75 10.36
C PRO A 200 -7.86 14.51 10.11
N GLU A 201 -7.92 15.81 10.37
CA GLU A 201 -9.10 16.64 10.15
C GLU A 201 -9.43 16.80 8.65
N LEU A 202 -8.40 16.69 7.80
CA LEU A 202 -8.55 16.86 6.35
C LEU A 202 -9.11 15.60 5.67
N LYS A 203 -9.14 14.48 6.37
CA LYS A 203 -9.46 13.15 5.82
C LYS A 203 -10.82 13.13 5.11
N GLU A 204 -11.87 13.64 5.75
CA GLU A 204 -13.22 13.65 5.16
C GLU A 204 -13.32 14.62 3.97
N THR A 205 -12.61 15.75 4.02
CA THR A 205 -12.52 16.69 2.89
C THR A 205 -11.87 16.02 1.68
N ILE A 206 -10.78 15.27 1.87
CA ILE A 206 -10.12 14.55 0.78
C ILE A 206 -11.04 13.46 0.22
N LYS A 207 -11.76 12.73 1.08
CA LYS A 207 -12.75 11.74 0.62
C LYS A 207 -13.85 12.39 -0.22
N GLU A 208 -14.33 13.56 0.17
CA GLU A 208 -15.34 14.31 -0.58
C GLU A 208 -14.79 14.74 -1.94
N LEU A 209 -13.62 15.36 -1.96
CA LEU A 209 -12.94 15.77 -3.19
C LEU A 209 -12.54 14.59 -4.06
N SER A 210 -12.41 13.37 -3.53
CA SER A 210 -12.08 12.18 -4.33
C SER A 210 -13.20 11.74 -5.26
N ALA A 211 -14.43 12.23 -5.04
CA ALA A 211 -15.57 11.98 -5.93
C ALA A 211 -15.52 12.86 -7.21
N ILE A 212 -14.69 13.89 -7.25
CA ILE A 212 -14.51 14.72 -8.44
C ILE A 212 -13.53 14.07 -9.41
N ASP A 213 -13.62 14.44 -10.70
CA ASP A 213 -12.68 13.93 -11.68
C ASP A 213 -11.31 14.64 -11.61
N GLY A 214 -10.25 13.89 -11.87
CA GLY A 214 -8.86 14.34 -11.85
C GLY A 214 -8.04 13.80 -10.67
N ALA A 215 -6.78 14.21 -10.63
CA ALA A 215 -5.80 13.74 -9.66
C ALA A 215 -5.58 14.74 -8.52
N PHE A 216 -5.25 14.22 -7.35
CA PHE A 216 -4.56 14.94 -6.29
C PHE A 216 -3.07 14.99 -6.62
N VAL A 217 -2.43 16.14 -6.38
CA VAL A 217 -0.97 16.29 -6.47
C VAL A 217 -0.44 16.62 -5.08
N ILE A 218 0.44 15.79 -4.56
CA ILE A 218 0.92 15.82 -3.18
C ILE A 218 2.45 15.92 -3.20
N ARG A 219 2.98 16.86 -2.42
CA ARG A 219 4.41 17.08 -2.24
C ARG A 219 5.05 15.94 -1.41
N GLU A 220 6.37 15.79 -1.48
CA GLU A 220 7.15 14.81 -0.72
C GLU A 220 6.86 14.80 0.79
N ASN A 221 6.56 15.96 1.38
CA ASN A 221 6.27 16.17 2.80
C ASN A 221 4.77 16.04 3.16
N GLY A 222 3.91 15.69 2.20
CA GLY A 222 2.49 15.50 2.42
C GLY A 222 1.60 16.71 2.16
N ALA A 223 2.16 17.88 1.84
CA ALA A 223 1.34 19.05 1.49
C ALA A 223 0.58 18.80 0.18
N ILE A 224 -0.75 18.87 0.21
CA ILE A 224 -1.60 18.69 -0.98
C ILE A 224 -1.58 19.98 -1.79
N MET A 225 -0.98 19.95 -2.98
CA MET A 225 -0.84 21.11 -3.85
C MET A 225 -2.15 21.47 -4.53
N THR A 226 -2.89 20.45 -4.99
CA THR A 226 -4.20 20.62 -5.62
C THR A 226 -4.97 19.29 -5.75
N ALA A 227 -6.25 19.39 -6.12
CA ALA A 227 -7.10 18.29 -6.55
C ALA A 227 -7.88 18.67 -7.82
N GLY A 228 -8.47 17.68 -8.48
CA GLY A 228 -9.23 17.89 -9.71
C GLY A 228 -8.35 18.29 -10.88
N ARG A 229 -7.17 17.66 -11.00
CA ARG A 229 -6.19 17.99 -12.03
C ARG A 229 -6.15 16.93 -13.14
N HIS A 230 -6.23 17.35 -14.40
CA HIS A 230 -6.09 16.47 -15.55
C HIS A 230 -4.62 16.22 -15.86
N LEU A 231 -4.16 14.98 -15.71
CA LEU A 231 -2.80 14.57 -16.05
C LEU A 231 -2.69 14.45 -17.58
N SER A 232 -1.82 15.25 -18.19
CA SER A 232 -1.70 15.33 -19.67
C SER A 232 -0.66 14.35 -20.23
N ALA A 233 -0.10 13.49 -19.38
CA ALA A 233 0.91 12.51 -19.75
C ALA A 233 0.23 11.22 -20.24
N ALA A 234 0.22 10.99 -21.55
CA ALA A 234 -0.13 9.71 -22.14
C ALA A 234 1.15 9.07 -22.70
N LEU A 235 1.52 7.90 -22.18
CA LEU A 235 2.42 7.00 -22.89
C LEU A 235 1.69 6.42 -24.12
N GLU A 236 2.43 6.02 -25.15
CA GLU A 236 1.85 5.25 -26.25
C GLU A 236 1.24 3.96 -25.69
N SER A 237 0.00 3.67 -26.05
CA SER A 237 -0.85 2.63 -25.44
C SER A 237 -0.34 1.19 -25.54
N LYS A 238 0.76 0.95 -26.26
CA LYS A 238 1.29 -0.39 -26.54
C LYS A 238 2.03 -1.03 -25.36
N ASP A 239 2.41 -0.25 -24.36
CA ASP A 239 3.19 -0.74 -23.21
C ASP A 239 2.34 -1.11 -21.98
N PHE A 240 1.01 -0.95 -22.05
CA PHE A 240 0.14 -1.20 -20.89
C PHE A 240 -0.57 -2.55 -20.94
N PRO A 241 -0.69 -3.24 -19.78
CA PRO A 241 -1.58 -4.39 -19.63
C PRO A 241 -3.00 -4.05 -20.10
N GLN A 242 -3.62 -4.97 -20.83
CA GLN A 242 -5.03 -4.83 -21.22
C GLN A 242 -5.93 -4.78 -19.97
N GLY A 243 -7.01 -3.99 -20.03
CA GLY A 243 -7.97 -3.85 -18.94
C GLY A 243 -7.75 -2.64 -18.00
N LEU A 244 -6.74 -1.82 -18.25
CA LEU A 244 -6.50 -0.57 -17.52
C LEU A 244 -7.39 0.57 -18.04
N GLY A 245 -8.13 1.21 -17.14
CA GLY A 245 -8.95 2.40 -17.44
C GLY A 245 -8.12 3.69 -17.60
N SER A 246 -8.77 4.78 -18.02
CA SER A 246 -8.12 6.08 -18.27
C SER A 246 -7.25 6.59 -17.11
N ARG A 247 -7.71 6.42 -15.85
CA ARG A 247 -6.96 6.82 -14.66
C ARG A 247 -5.63 6.05 -14.48
N HIS A 248 -5.62 4.77 -14.82
CA HIS A 248 -4.41 3.95 -14.76
C HIS A 248 -3.41 4.36 -15.85
N ILE A 249 -3.91 4.60 -17.08
CA ILE A 249 -3.07 5.07 -18.19
C ILE A 249 -2.47 6.43 -17.86
N ALA A 250 -3.24 7.35 -17.28
CA ALA A 250 -2.77 8.66 -16.85
C ALA A 250 -1.72 8.57 -15.73
N ALA A 251 -1.94 7.71 -14.73
CA ALA A 251 -0.99 7.47 -13.64
C ALA A 251 0.33 6.88 -14.15
N ALA A 252 0.24 5.86 -15.01
CA ALA A 252 1.41 5.24 -15.58
C ALA A 252 2.17 6.17 -16.53
N GLY A 253 1.45 6.92 -17.38
CA GLY A 253 2.01 7.99 -18.19
C GLY A 253 2.77 9.02 -17.37
N MET A 254 2.15 9.54 -16.31
CA MET A 254 2.77 10.55 -15.45
C MET A 254 4.02 10.01 -14.75
N THR A 255 3.95 8.81 -14.16
CA THR A 255 5.09 8.21 -13.46
C THR A 255 6.21 7.72 -14.37
N SER A 256 5.99 7.66 -15.70
CA SER A 256 7.05 7.28 -16.66
C SER A 256 7.98 8.44 -17.05
N ILE A 257 7.50 9.69 -16.89
CA ILE A 257 8.22 10.91 -17.28
C ILE A 257 8.47 11.86 -16.10
N THR A 258 8.19 11.39 -14.88
CA THR A 258 8.45 12.06 -13.61
C THR A 258 8.98 11.05 -12.60
N HIS A 259 9.57 11.53 -11.51
CA HIS A 259 9.99 10.67 -10.40
C HIS A 259 8.84 10.38 -9.42
N ALA A 260 7.63 10.83 -9.73
CA ALA A 260 6.47 10.69 -8.86
C ALA A 260 6.01 9.22 -8.72
N ILE A 261 5.27 8.97 -7.66
CA ILE A 261 4.52 7.74 -7.42
C ILE A 261 3.05 8.05 -7.67
N ALA A 262 2.31 7.11 -8.26
CA ALA A 262 0.86 7.26 -8.37
C ALA A 262 0.13 6.13 -7.65
N ILE A 263 -0.88 6.47 -6.85
CA ILE A 263 -1.80 5.51 -6.22
C ILE A 263 -3.17 5.71 -6.85
N VAL A 264 -3.70 4.67 -7.49
CA VAL A 264 -4.95 4.70 -8.24
C VAL A 264 -5.97 3.80 -7.57
N THR A 265 -7.14 4.34 -7.26
CA THR A 265 -8.31 3.55 -6.88
C THR A 265 -9.19 3.35 -8.11
N SER A 266 -9.48 2.09 -8.45
CA SER A 266 -10.34 1.73 -9.57
C SER A 266 -11.82 1.85 -9.21
N GLU A 267 -12.56 2.66 -9.95
CA GLU A 267 -14.01 2.82 -9.76
C GLU A 267 -14.80 1.53 -10.08
N SER A 268 -14.38 0.79 -11.10
CA SER A 268 -15.10 -0.42 -11.55
C SER A 268 -14.86 -1.61 -10.63
N THR A 269 -13.58 -1.86 -10.33
CA THR A 269 -13.15 -3.07 -9.59
C THR A 269 -13.02 -2.82 -8.08
N GLY A 270 -12.78 -1.59 -7.65
CA GLY A 270 -12.38 -1.31 -6.27
C GLY A 270 -10.95 -1.74 -5.95
N ASN A 271 -10.14 -2.11 -6.95
CA ASN A 271 -8.72 -2.41 -6.72
C ASN A 271 -7.93 -1.12 -6.50
N VAL A 272 -6.88 -1.20 -5.67
CA VAL A 272 -5.90 -0.12 -5.49
C VAL A 272 -4.59 -0.53 -6.15
N SER A 273 -4.08 0.30 -7.05
CA SER A 273 -2.83 0.03 -7.78
C SER A 273 -1.81 1.13 -7.50
N VAL A 274 -0.56 0.75 -7.24
CA VAL A 274 0.56 1.70 -7.10
C VAL A 274 1.39 1.64 -8.37
N PHE A 275 1.73 2.81 -8.93
CA PHE A 275 2.56 2.96 -10.11
C PHE A 275 3.85 3.71 -9.79
N LYS A 276 4.94 3.28 -10.42
CA LYS A 276 6.26 3.92 -10.40
C LYS A 276 6.98 3.62 -11.71
N ASN A 277 7.64 4.62 -12.29
CA ASN A 277 8.39 4.47 -13.56
C ASN A 277 7.52 3.91 -14.71
N GLY A 278 6.24 4.29 -14.75
CA GLY A 278 5.24 3.77 -15.69
C GLY A 278 4.81 2.31 -15.47
N ARG A 279 5.47 1.61 -14.54
CA ARG A 279 5.20 0.27 -14.00
C ARG A 279 4.00 0.22 -13.07
N ILE A 280 3.17 -0.83 -13.09
CA ILE A 280 2.44 -1.23 -11.88
C ILE A 280 3.46 -1.87 -10.94
N PHE A 281 3.57 -1.32 -9.74
CA PHE A 281 4.38 -1.88 -8.67
C PHE A 281 3.62 -2.94 -7.88
N VAL A 282 2.37 -2.65 -7.52
CA VAL A 282 1.49 -3.60 -6.82
C VAL A 282 0.04 -3.29 -7.13
N THR A 283 -0.78 -4.32 -7.21
CA THR A 283 -2.24 -4.22 -7.21
C THR A 283 -2.79 -4.96 -6.00
N ILE A 284 -3.58 -4.26 -5.19
CA ILE A 284 -4.28 -4.79 -4.02
C ILE A 284 -5.74 -4.95 -4.42
N GLU A 285 -6.20 -6.19 -4.46
CA GLU A 285 -7.55 -6.54 -4.89
C GLU A 285 -8.57 -6.35 -3.77
N LYS A 286 -9.73 -5.80 -4.13
CA LYS A 286 -10.90 -5.82 -3.25
C LYS A 286 -11.40 -7.27 -3.10
N PRO A 287 -11.76 -7.73 -1.89
CA PRO A 287 -12.39 -9.03 -1.72
C PRO A 287 -13.65 -9.15 -2.57
N ILE A 288 -13.87 -10.33 -3.14
CA ILE A 288 -15.15 -10.70 -3.74
C ILE A 288 -16.10 -10.99 -2.57
N GLU A 289 -17.26 -10.33 -2.56
CA GLU A 289 -18.34 -10.59 -1.59
C GLU A 289 -18.96 -11.97 -1.77
#